data_AF-A0AAU8D9Z7-F1
#
_entry.id   AF-A0AAU8D9Z7-F1
#
_cell.length_a   1.000
_cell.length_b   1.000
_cell.length_c   1.000
_cell.angle_alpha   90.00
_cell.angle_beta   90.00
_cell.angle_gamma   90.00
#
_symmetry.space_group_name_H-M   'P 1'
#
loop_
_entity.id
_entity.type
_entity.pdbx_description
1 polymer ?
#
loop_
_entity_poly.entity_id
_entity_poly.type
_entity_poly.pdbx_seq_one_letter_code
_entity_poly.pdbx_strand_id
1 'polypeptide(L)' 'MTARRTVTEAAAASLPLLRRSLHAIHAVILWLERRNQRLTLAELTDEQLDDIGLSRRDVERECRPFWKR' A
#
# COMPACT_ATOMS: atom_id res chain seq x y z
N MET A 1 -5.56 -33.05 33.05
CA MET A 1 -4.86 -31.74 32.94
C MET A 1 -4.22 -31.47 31.56
N THR A 2 -4.59 -32.18 30.48
CA THR A 2 -3.91 -32.13 29.16
C THR A 2 -4.61 -31.24 28.11
N ALA A 3 -5.91 -31.00 28.24
CA ALA A 3 -6.69 -30.29 27.21
C ALA A 3 -6.38 -28.78 27.06
N ARG A 4 -5.77 -28.14 28.08
CA ARG A 4 -5.50 -26.69 28.06
C ARG A 4 -4.24 -26.30 27.27
N ARG A 5 -3.30 -27.25 27.07
CA ARG A 5 -2.04 -27.03 26.33
C ARG A 5 -2.25 -27.02 24.82
N THR A 6 -3.14 -27.85 24.29
CA THR A 6 -3.36 -27.99 22.84
C THR A 6 -3.95 -26.72 22.20
N VAL A 7 -4.89 -26.06 22.89
CA VAL A 7 -5.53 -24.83 22.39
C VAL A 7 -4.54 -23.66 22.34
N THR A 8 -3.66 -23.54 23.34
CA THR A 8 -2.67 -22.46 23.41
C THR A 8 -1.55 -22.66 22.39
N GLU A 9 -1.12 -23.89 22.14
CA GLU A 9 -0.14 -24.20 21.09
C GLU A 9 -0.68 -23.94 19.68
N ALA A 10 -1.94 -24.31 19.41
CA ALA A 10 -2.59 -24.02 18.13
C ALA A 10 -2.78 -22.51 17.90
N ALA A 11 -3.12 -21.75 18.93
CA ALA A 11 -3.19 -20.28 18.86
C ALA A 11 -1.79 -19.67 18.65
N ALA A 12 -0.76 -20.16 19.34
CA ALA A 12 0.63 -19.74 19.17
C ALA A 12 1.15 -19.97 17.75
N ALA A 13 0.77 -21.09 17.13
CA ALA A 13 1.16 -21.43 15.76
C ALA A 13 0.50 -20.54 14.68
N SER A 14 -0.65 -19.94 14.96
CA SER A 14 -1.41 -19.11 14.00
C SER A 14 -1.09 -17.62 14.06
N LEU A 15 -0.54 -17.12 15.17
CA LEU A 15 -0.03 -15.75 15.33
C LEU A 15 0.91 -15.26 14.21
N PRO A 16 1.93 -16.01 13.77
CA PRO A 16 2.80 -15.55 12.67
C PRO A 16 2.05 -15.49 11.32
N LEU A 17 1.09 -16.39 11.07
CA LEU A 17 0.25 -16.37 9.88
C LEU A 17 -0.66 -15.12 9.87
N LEU A 18 -1.31 -14.83 11.00
CA LEU A 18 -2.11 -13.62 11.17
C LEU A 18 -1.26 -12.36 11.00
N ARG A 19 -0.05 -12.33 11.58
CA ARG A 19 0.86 -11.20 11.41
C ARG A 19 1.19 -11.00 9.93
N ARG A 20 1.55 -12.06 9.21
CA ARG A 20 1.87 -11.99 7.78
C ARG A 20 0.68 -11.54 6.94
N SER A 21 -0.53 -12.03 7.23
CA SER A 21 -1.73 -11.60 6.52
C SER A 21 -2.03 -10.12 6.77
N LEU A 22 -1.90 -9.62 8.00
CA LEU A 22 -2.05 -8.20 8.31
C LEU A 22 -1.01 -7.34 7.57
N HIS A 23 0.24 -7.77 7.48
CA HIS A 23 1.27 -7.05 6.71
C HIS A 23 0.94 -7.04 5.22
N ALA A 24 0.45 -8.16 4.67
CA ALA A 24 0.04 -8.24 3.27
C ALA A 24 -1.16 -7.32 2.97
N ILE A 25 -2.18 -7.32 3.84
CA ILE A 25 -3.33 -6.42 3.74
C ILE A 25 -2.87 -4.96 3.77
N HIS A 26 -2.01 -4.60 4.72
CA HIS A 26 -1.47 -3.24 4.82
C HIS A 26 -0.70 -2.83 3.56
N ALA A 27 0.14 -3.73 3.01
CA ALA A 27 0.85 -3.48 1.77
C ALA A 27 -0.10 -3.26 0.57
N VAL A 28 -1.18 -4.04 0.49
CA VAL A 28 -2.20 -3.86 -0.56
C VAL A 28 -2.94 -2.53 -0.40
N ILE A 29 -3.31 -2.14 0.82
CA ILE A 29 -3.95 -0.85 1.10
C ILE A 29 -3.04 0.30 0.65
N LEU A 30 -1.77 0.30 1.05
CA LEU A 30 -0.81 1.32 0.65
C LEU A 30 -0.59 1.34 -0.87
N TRP A 31 -0.61 0.18 -1.52
CA TRP A 31 -0.50 0.12 -2.98
C TRP A 31 -1.71 0.75 -3.67
N LEU A 32 -2.93 0.47 -3.19
CA LEU A 32 -4.17 1.05 -3.69
C LEU A 32 -4.20 2.57 -3.48
N GLU A 33 -3.81 3.04 -2.30
CA GLU A 33 -3.74 4.47 -1.98
C GLU A 33 -2.80 5.20 -2.95
N ARG A 34 -1.58 4.69 -3.13
CA ARG A 34 -0.62 5.27 -4.09
C ARG A 34 -1.10 5.19 -5.53
N ARG A 35 -1.82 4.13 -5.91
CA ARG A 35 -2.43 4.02 -7.25
C ARG A 35 -3.46 5.12 -7.45
N ASN A 36 -4.33 5.34 -6.48
CA ASN A 36 -5.37 6.36 -6.56
C ASN A 36 -4.76 7.77 -6.59
N GLN A 37 -3.76 8.06 -5.75
CA GLN A 37 -3.02 9.33 -5.79
C GLN A 37 -2.45 9.61 -7.18
N ARG A 38 -1.79 8.63 -7.81
CA ARG A 38 -1.26 8.77 -9.17
C ARG A 38 -2.34 9.00 -10.23
N LEU A 39 -3.49 8.33 -10.11
CA LEU A 39 -4.62 8.55 -11.03
C LEU A 39 -5.19 9.95 -10.88
N THR A 40 -5.40 10.40 -9.64
CA THR A 40 -5.87 11.76 -9.36
C THR A 40 -4.90 12.81 -9.94
N LEU A 41 -3.60 12.67 -9.70
CA LEU A 41 -2.60 13.59 -10.28
C LEU A 41 -2.59 13.56 -11.81
N ALA A 42 -2.83 12.40 -12.43
CA ALA A 42 -2.89 12.28 -13.88
C ALA A 42 -4.15 12.92 -14.50
N GLU A 43 -5.24 13.02 -13.73
CA GLU A 43 -6.51 13.62 -14.17
C GLU A 43 -6.55 15.15 -14.06
N LEU A 44 -5.68 15.76 -13.25
CA LEU A 44 -5.60 17.23 -13.08
C LEU A 44 -5.12 17.93 -14.37
N THR A 45 -5.64 19.12 -14.67
CA THR A 45 -5.17 19.97 -15.77
C THR A 45 -3.83 20.64 -15.43
N ASP A 46 -3.15 21.20 -16.44
CA ASP A 46 -1.85 21.86 -16.21
C ASP A 46 -1.99 23.08 -15.28
N GLU A 47 -3.08 23.84 -15.40
CA GLU A 47 -3.35 24.97 -14.50
C GLU A 47 -3.57 24.51 -13.05
N GLN A 48 -4.32 23.42 -12.85
CA GLN A 48 -4.57 22.86 -11.52
C GLN A 48 -3.31 22.30 -10.87
N LEU A 49 -2.38 21.76 -11.67
CA LEU A 49 -1.08 21.33 -11.18
C LEU A 49 -0.22 22.54 -10.79
N ASP A 50 -0.26 23.62 -11.58
CA ASP A 50 0.48 24.85 -11.29
C ASP A 50 -0.01 25.50 -9.99
N ASP A 51 -1.32 25.48 -9.73
CA ASP A 51 -1.93 25.96 -8.47
C ASP A 51 -1.37 25.26 -7.21
N ILE A 52 -0.96 24.00 -7.34
CA ILE A 52 -0.32 23.21 -6.26
C ILE A 52 1.21 23.15 -6.39
N GLY A 53 1.79 23.91 -7.32
CA GLY A 53 3.24 24.02 -7.53
C GLY A 53 3.88 22.78 -8.16
N LEU A 54 3.12 21.98 -8.91
CA LEU A 54 3.62 20.81 -9.63
C LEU A 54 3.62 21.08 -11.14
N SER A 55 4.64 20.60 -11.84
CA SER A 55 4.60 20.52 -13.30
C SER A 55 4.11 19.15 -13.77
N ARG A 56 3.59 19.06 -15.00
CA ARG A 56 3.25 17.77 -15.63
C ARG A 56 4.41 16.77 -15.61
N ARG A 57 5.65 17.25 -15.78
CA ARG A 57 6.86 16.43 -15.73
C ARG A 57 7.15 15.88 -14.34
N ASP A 58 6.81 16.62 -13.29
CA ASP A 58 6.97 16.14 -11.90
C ASP A 58 6.00 15.00 -11.62
N VAL A 59 4.73 15.16 -12.04
CA VAL A 59 3.72 14.11 -11.96
C VAL A 59 4.12 12.87 -12.76
N GLU A 60 4.60 13.04 -13.99
CA GLU A 60 5.07 11.91 -14.81
C GLU A 60 6.27 11.18 -14.16
N ARG A 61 7.19 11.94 -13.55
CA ARG A 61 8.33 11.38 -12.81
C ARG A 61 7.87 10.58 -11.60
N GLU A 62 6.90 11.07 -10.84
CA GLU A 62 6.35 10.39 -9.67
C GLU A 62 5.49 9.17 -10.05
N CYS A 63 4.75 9.26 -11.15
CA CYS A 63 3.92 8.19 -11.67
C CYS A 63 4.72 7.07 -12.36
N ARG A 64 6.00 7.31 -12.69
CA ARG A 64 6.83 6.33 -13.39
C ARG A 64 7.04 5.08 -12.52
N PRO A 65 6.77 3.87 -13.05
CA PRO A 65 7.04 2.65 -12.31
C PRO A 65 8.53 2.52 -12.01
N PHE A 66 8.88 2.10 -10.79
CA PHE A 66 10.28 1.99 -10.35
C PHE A 66 11.13 1.03 -11.22
N TRP A 67 10.49 0.11 -11.95
CA TRP A 67 11.14 -0.84 -12.85
C TRP A 67 11.36 -0.31 -14.27
N LYS A 68 10.83 0.88 -14.62
CA LYS A 68 11.13 1.55 -15.88
C LYS A 68 12.19 2.63 -15.62
N ARG A 69 13.45 2.30 -15.95
CA ARG A 69 14.55 3.27 -15.95
C ARG A 69 14.36 4.27 -17.08
#